data_AF-A0A520AGM5-F1
#
_entry.id   AF-A0A520AGM5-F1
#
_cell.length_a   1.000
_cell.length_b   1.000
_cell.length_c   1.000
_cell.angle_alpha   90.00
_cell.angle_beta   90.00
_cell.angle_gamma   90.00
#
_symmetry.space_group_name_H-M   'P 1'
#
loop_
_entity.id
_entity.type
_entity.pdbx_description
1 polymer ?
#
loop_
_entity_poly.entity_id
_entity_poly.type
_entity_poly.pdbx_seq_one_letter_code
_entity_poly.pdbx_strand_id
1 'polypeptide(L)' 'MTIAKLAHAGGVGVETVRYYQRRGLLAVPEGAVGPGTRGPVRHYGDTDVKRLRFVRSAKAAGFSLDEITELL' A
#
# COMPACT_ATOMS: atom_id res chain seq x y z
N MET A 1 11.92 0.09 0.13
CA MET A 1 11.64 0.72 -1.19
C MET A 1 10.83 2.00 -0.97
N THR A 2 10.89 2.97 -1.89
CA THR A 2 10.03 4.17 -1.84
C THR A 2 8.59 3.82 -2.20
N ILE A 3 7.63 4.71 -1.92
CA ILE A 3 6.21 4.50 -2.27
C ILE A 3 6.00 4.29 -3.77
N ALA A 4 6.76 5.01 -4.60
CA ALA A 4 6.72 4.86 -6.05
C ALA A 4 7.20 3.46 -6.48
N LYS A 5 8.30 2.98 -5.89
CA LYS A 5 8.83 1.64 -6.18
C LYS A 5 7.90 0.53 -5.68
N LEU A 6 7.26 0.72 -4.53
CA LEU A 6 6.23 -0.18 -4.02
C LEU A 6 5.02 -0.22 -4.96
N ALA A 7 4.49 0.93 -5.36
CA ALA A 7 3.33 1.04 -6.24
C ALA A 7 3.60 0.31 -7.57
N HIS A 8 4.77 0.55 -8.15
CA HIS A 8 5.22 -0.15 -9.35
C HIS A 8 5.33 -1.68 -9.14
N ALA A 9 5.95 -2.13 -8.04
CA ALA A 9 6.09 -3.55 -7.72
C ALA A 9 4.75 -4.27 -7.45
N GLY A 10 3.76 -3.54 -6.93
CA GLY A 10 2.38 -4.00 -6.72
C GLY A 10 1.50 -3.87 -7.97
N GLY A 11 1.96 -3.20 -9.02
CA GLY A 11 1.18 -2.92 -10.23
C GLY A 11 -0.03 -2.02 -9.97
N VAL A 12 0.13 -1.04 -9.08
CA VAL A 12 -0.90 -0.05 -8.72
C VAL A 12 -0.33 1.37 -8.80
N GLY A 13 -1.20 2.38 -8.81
CA GLY A 13 -0.77 3.78 -8.75
C GLY A 13 -0.31 4.18 -7.33
N VAL A 14 0.54 5.21 -7.24
CA VAL A 14 0.97 5.77 -5.93
C VAL A 14 -0.23 6.24 -5.11
N GLU A 15 -1.23 6.86 -5.75
CA GLU A 15 -2.46 7.27 -5.08
C GLU A 15 -3.29 6.08 -4.58
N THR A 16 -3.23 4.93 -5.25
CA THR A 16 -3.86 3.69 -4.77
C THR A 16 -3.19 3.20 -3.49
N VAL A 17 -1.85 3.25 -3.43
CA VAL A 17 -1.09 2.90 -2.21
C VAL A 17 -1.48 3.82 -1.06
N ARG A 18 -1.52 5.15 -1.29
CA ARG A 18 -1.96 6.12 -0.28
C ARG A 18 -3.41 5.93 0.14
N TYR A 19 -4.28 5.57 -0.80
CA TYR A 19 -5.67 5.28 -0.51
C TYR A 19 -5.82 4.04 0.39
N TYR A 20 -5.07 2.97 0.12
CA TYR A 20 -5.05 1.78 0.99
C TYR A 20 -4.49 2.08 2.37
N GLN A 21 -3.49 2.96 2.46
CA GLN A 21 -2.99 3.45 3.75
C GLN A 21 -4.05 4.20 4.55
N ARG A 22 -4.79 5.11 3.92
CA ARG A 22 -5.88 5.85 4.59
C ARG A 22 -7.00 4.92 5.06
N ARG A 23 -7.23 3.80 4.38
CA ARG A 23 -8.20 2.77 4.78
C ARG A 23 -7.65 1.72 5.75
N GLY A 24 -6.37 1.78 6.13
CA GLY A 24 -5.75 0.77 7.00
C GLY A 24 -5.42 -0.57 6.31
N LEU A 25 -5.70 -0.71 5.01
CA LEU A 25 -5.40 -1.89 4.20
C LEU A 25 -3.90 -2.13 3.99
N LEU A 26 -3.10 -1.07 4.10
CA LEU A 26 -1.65 -1.13 4.05
C LEU A 26 -1.08 -0.34 5.21
N ALA A 27 -0.10 -0.90 5.90
CA ALA A 27 0.58 -0.18 6.96
C ALA A 27 1.20 1.11 6.42
N VAL A 28 1.03 2.18 7.18
CA VAL A 28 1.84 3.39 7.01
C VAL A 28 3.13 3.11 7.79
N PRO A 29 4.30 3.03 7.15
CA PRO A 29 5.55 2.90 7.89
C PRO A 29 5.63 4.07 8.87
N GLU A 30 5.84 3.80 10.16
CA GLU A 30 5.99 4.84 11.18
C GLU A 30 7.03 5.85 10.70
N GLY A 31 6.70 7.14 10.55
CA GLY A 31 7.62 8.13 9.99
C GLY A 31 7.58 8.28 8.46
N ALA A 32 6.54 7.77 7.78
CA ALA A 32 6.15 8.24 6.45
C ALA A 32 5.64 9.68 6.55
N VAL A 33 6.58 10.62 6.66
CA VAL A 33 6.25 12.03 6.76
C VAL A 33 5.82 12.55 5.39
N GLY A 34 4.82 13.42 5.39
CA GLY A 34 4.17 13.97 4.20
C GLY A 34 5.11 14.72 3.24
N PRO A 35 4.55 15.24 2.13
CA PRO A 35 5.35 15.90 1.10
C PRO A 35 6.11 17.10 1.70
N GLY A 36 7.46 17.01 1.71
CA GLY A 36 8.35 18.09 2.19
C GLY A 36 9.37 17.69 3.25
N THR A 37 9.30 16.50 3.85
CA THR A 37 10.17 16.16 4.98
C THR A 37 11.41 15.35 4.59
N ARG A 38 12.59 15.89 4.89
CA ARG A 38 13.88 15.18 4.88
C ARG A 38 14.01 14.32 6.16
N GLY A 39 13.25 13.23 6.24
CA GLY A 39 13.41 12.18 7.25
C GLY A 39 14.09 10.94 6.67
N PRO A 40 14.64 10.02 7.48
CA PRO A 40 15.26 8.80 6.99
C PRO A 40 14.24 8.03 6.14
N VAL A 41 14.58 7.79 4.87
CA VAL A 41 13.70 7.13 3.89
C VAL A 41 13.34 5.76 4.44
N ARG A 42 12.15 5.60 5.02
CA ARG A 42 11.70 4.29 5.50
C ARG A 42 11.21 3.46 4.34
N HIS A 43 11.68 2.23 4.29
CA HIS A 43 11.59 1.36 3.13
C HIS A 43 10.37 0.43 3.29
N TYR A 44 9.45 0.46 2.33
CA TYR A 44 8.52 -0.67 2.15
C TYR A 44 9.33 -1.95 1.90
N GLY A 45 8.81 -3.09 2.35
CA GLY A 45 9.41 -4.40 2.19
C GLY A 45 8.60 -5.30 1.24
N ASP A 46 9.07 -6.53 1.05
CA ASP A 46 8.38 -7.51 0.20
C ASP A 46 6.99 -7.90 0.74
N THR A 47 6.79 -7.81 2.06
CA THR A 47 5.48 -8.01 2.69
C THR A 47 4.45 -6.99 2.21
N ASP A 48 4.85 -5.73 2.01
CA ASP A 48 3.95 -4.69 1.50
C ASP A 48 3.58 -4.95 0.04
N VAL A 49 4.54 -5.44 -0.76
CA VAL A 49 4.31 -5.82 -2.15
C VAL A 49 3.32 -6.99 -2.23
N LYS A 50 3.49 -8.02 -1.38
CA LYS A 50 2.57 -9.17 -1.29
C LYS A 50 1.16 -8.70 -0.93
N ARG A 51 1.04 -7.78 0.03
CA ARG A 51 -0.26 -7.21 0.44
C ARG A 51 -0.94 -6.46 -0.71
N LEU A 52 -0.20 -5.62 -1.45
CA LEU A 52 -0.76 -4.94 -2.63
C LEU A 52 -1.26 -5.91 -3.70
N ARG A 53 -0.51 -6.98 -3.97
CA ARG A 53 -0.91 -8.00 -4.93
C ARG A 53 -2.14 -8.78 -4.46
N PHE A 54 -2.25 -9.06 -3.16
CA PHE A 54 -3.43 -9.68 -2.57
C PHE A 54 -4.67 -8.81 -2.76
N VAL A 55 -4.61 -7.54 -2.34
CA VAL A 55 -5.73 -6.59 -2.47
C VAL A 55 -6.14 -6.43 -3.94
N ARG A 56 -5.18 -6.37 -4.87
CA ARG A 56 -5.45 -6.33 -6.31
C ARG A 56 -6.14 -7.60 -6.81
N SER A 57 -5.69 -8.78 -6.38
CA SER A 57 -6.25 -10.05 -6.81
C SER A 57 -7.66 -10.24 -6.28
N ALA A 58 -7.92 -9.86 -5.02
CA ALA A 58 -9.24 -9.89 -4.43
C ALA A 58 -10.20 -8.91 -5.13
N LYS A 59 -9.73 -7.69 -5.47
CA LYS A 59 -10.51 -6.78 -6.34
C LYS A 59 -10.85 -7.40 -7.69
N ALA A 60 -9.89 -8.09 -8.32
CA ALA A 60 -10.13 -8.75 -9.61
C ALA A 60 -11.12 -9.92 -9.49
N ALA A 61 -11.20 -10.56 -8.32
CA ALA A 61 -12.17 -11.60 -8.01
C ALA A 61 -13.58 -11.06 -7.66
N GLY A 62 -13.76 -9.74 -7.61
CA GLY A 62 -15.05 -9.09 -7.36
C GLY A 62 -15.29 -8.63 -5.93
N PHE A 63 -14.32 -8.77 -5.03
CA PHE A 63 -14.43 -8.25 -3.67
C PHE A 63 -14.32 -6.73 -3.64
N SER A 64 -15.18 -6.11 -2.84
CA SER A 64 -15.06 -4.72 -2.45
C SER A 64 -13.86 -4.52 -1.53
N LEU A 65 -13.39 -3.28 -1.43
CA LEU A 65 -12.28 -2.96 -0.54
C LEU A 65 -12.61 -3.13 0.93
N ASP A 66 -13.88 -2.97 1.29
CA ASP A 66 -14.34 -3.14 2.67
C ASP A 66 -14.30 -4.63 3.04
N GLU A 67 -14.79 -5.52 2.18
CA GLU A 67 -14.68 -6.98 2.37
C GLU A 67 -13.22 -7.45 2.44
N ILE A 68 -12.33 -6.87 1.62
CA ILE A 68 -10.89 -7.18 1.66
C ILE A 68 -10.28 -6.74 2.99
N THR A 69 -10.77 -5.65 3.59
CA THR A 69 -10.28 -5.16 4.89
C THR A 69 -10.69 -6.09 6.02
N GLU A 70 -11.88 -6.68 5.96
CA GLU A 70 -12.36 -7.65 6.97
C GLU A 70 -11.64 -9.01 6.91
N LEU A 71 -11.03 -9.35 5.77
CA LEU A 71 -10.30 -10.60 5.56
C LEU A 71 -8.82 -10.54 5.97
N LEU A 72 -8.31 -9.37 6.37
CA LEU A 72 -6.89 -9.08 6.65
C LEU A 72 -6.62 -8.82 8.13
#